data_AF-A0A9W9HLN6-F1
#
_entry.id   AF-A0A9W9HLN6-F1
#
_cell.length_a   1.000
_cell.length_b   1.000
_cell.length_c   1.000
_cell.angle_alpha   90.00
_cell.angle_beta   90.00
_cell.angle_gamma   90.00
#
_symmetry.space_group_name_H-M   'P 1'
#
loop_
_entity.id
_entity.type
_entity.pdbx_description
1 polymer ?
#
loop_
_entity_poly.entity_id
_entity_poly.type
_entity_poly.pdbx_seq_one_letter_code
_entity_poly.pdbx_strand_id
1 'polypeptide(L)'
;MAGKHQLFHLCEQFVRATGYYQVNIITSEGHRLVANDEQNQDIFWAIRGAGGGQFGVVTEFVLRTNPVPENVVNSYLTFYARDTSQDSEGATWAALAELASQFPDLMDMGFTGTVDAMTGEMAARYLGLPKAVPGPAVMANLIGFNSNTAHMDRVLRKSVRRLHQVSNGHLNLSFTPPVSQGYWSFSNPKYLPSTFAGLFRFFTDRLLGTA
;
A
#
# COMPACT_ATOMS: atom_id res chain seq x y z
N MET A 1 23.21 3.13 -11.91
CA MET A 1 22.15 3.06 -12.94
C MET A 1 20.79 3.15 -12.23
N ALA A 2 19.87 4.00 -12.69
CA ALA A 2 18.61 4.27 -12.03
C ALA A 2 17.71 3.02 -12.00
N GLY A 3 17.53 2.40 -10.83
CA GLY A 3 16.57 1.31 -10.65
C GLY A 3 15.14 1.84 -10.76
N LYS A 4 14.24 1.04 -11.35
CA LYS A 4 12.82 1.36 -11.37
C LYS A 4 12.20 0.90 -10.06
N HIS A 5 11.36 1.74 -9.46
CA HIS A 5 10.58 1.43 -8.26
C HIS A 5 9.10 1.57 -8.61
N GLN A 6 8.32 0.53 -8.34
CA GLN A 6 6.87 0.54 -8.43
C GLN A 6 6.32 0.17 -7.07
N LEU A 7 5.43 1.02 -6.54
CA LEU A 7 4.77 0.83 -5.26
C LEU A 7 3.27 0.79 -5.52
N PHE A 8 2.61 -0.25 -4.99
CA PHE A 8 1.17 -0.40 -4.99
C PHE A 8 0.65 -0.28 -3.57
N HIS A 9 -0.43 0.49 -3.40
CA HIS A 9 -1.14 0.61 -2.13
C HIS A 9 -2.49 -0.08 -2.23
N LEU A 10 -2.68 -1.13 -1.46
CA LEU A 10 -3.99 -1.73 -1.20
C LEU A 10 -4.61 -0.92 -0.07
N CYS A 11 -5.63 -0.11 -0.37
CA CYS A 11 -6.28 0.76 0.60
C CYS A 11 -7.77 0.45 0.64
N GLU A 12 -8.23 -0.14 1.75
CA GLU A 12 -9.66 -0.31 1.99
C GLU A 12 -10.12 0.15 3.38
N GLN A 13 -9.20 0.19 4.36
CA GLN A 13 -9.53 0.35 5.78
C GLN A 13 -10.20 1.67 6.23
N PHE A 14 -9.42 2.76 6.16
CA PHE A 14 -9.57 3.83 7.15
C PHE A 14 -9.22 5.26 6.68
N VAL A 15 -8.74 5.45 5.45
CA VAL A 15 -8.48 6.80 4.92
C VAL A 15 -9.07 6.91 3.53
N ARG A 16 -10.38 7.09 3.47
CA ARG A 16 -11.00 7.83 2.37
C ARG A 16 -11.18 9.26 2.83
N ALA A 17 -11.05 10.22 1.91
CA ALA A 17 -11.38 11.63 2.10
C ALA A 17 -12.85 11.87 2.54
N THR A 18 -13.62 10.80 2.78
CA THR A 18 -14.98 10.78 3.35
C THR A 18 -15.00 10.73 4.88
N GLY A 19 -13.85 10.77 5.56
CA GLY A 19 -13.76 10.72 7.01
C GLY A 19 -14.01 12.05 7.74
N TYR A 20 -14.22 13.15 7.01
CA TYR A 20 -14.53 14.45 7.62
C TYR A 20 -16.02 14.55 7.92
N TYR A 21 -16.37 15.03 9.10
CA TYR A 21 -17.73 15.49 9.42
C TYR A 21 -17.89 16.97 9.13
N GLN A 22 -16.84 17.76 9.35
CA GLN A 22 -16.87 19.21 9.20
C GLN A 22 -15.45 19.76 9.04
N VAL A 23 -15.33 20.88 8.34
CA VAL A 23 -14.12 21.70 8.35
C VAL A 23 -14.44 23.16 8.64
N ASN A 24 -13.48 23.86 9.27
CA ASN A 24 -13.48 25.31 9.32
C ASN A 24 -12.46 25.83 8.30
N ILE A 25 -12.89 26.73 7.43
CA ILE A 25 -12.08 27.28 6.35
C ILE A 25 -12.12 28.81 6.36
N ILE A 26 -10.98 29.43 6.10
CA ILE A 26 -10.87 30.87 5.82
C ILE A 26 -10.75 31.04 4.31
N THR A 27 -11.71 31.74 3.70
CA THR A 27 -11.72 31.99 2.25
C THR A 27 -10.66 33.03 1.85
N SER A 28 -10.43 33.19 0.55
CA SER A 28 -9.55 34.24 0.01
C SER A 28 -9.99 35.66 0.38
N GLU A 29 -11.28 35.85 0.66
CA GLU A 29 -11.85 37.12 1.12
C GLU A 29 -11.67 37.37 2.62
N GLY A 30 -11.11 36.38 3.35
CA GLY A 30 -10.91 36.46 4.81
C GLY A 30 -12.13 36.04 5.64
N HIS A 31 -13.18 35.50 5.01
CA HIS A 31 -14.36 35.02 5.72
C HIS A 31 -14.12 33.63 6.31
N ARG A 32 -14.50 33.44 7.59
CA ARG A 32 -14.50 32.13 8.23
C ARG A 32 -15.83 31.42 7.94
N LEU A 33 -15.76 30.28 7.27
CA LEU A 33 -16.90 29.43 6.94
C LEU A 33 -16.78 28.07 7.63
N VAL A 34 -17.95 27.48 7.91
CA VAL A 34 -18.10 26.10 8.34
C VAL A 34 -18.64 25.30 7.15
N ALA A 35 -17.92 24.27 6.73
CA ALA A 35 -18.32 23.39 5.63
C ALA A 35 -18.62 21.98 6.16
N ASN A 36 -19.85 21.51 5.97
CA ASN A 36 -20.35 20.18 6.33
C ASN A 36 -21.48 19.76 5.37
N ASP A 37 -22.17 18.66 5.66
CA ASP A 37 -23.27 18.16 4.80
C ASP A 37 -24.54 19.04 4.84
N GLU A 38 -24.62 20.03 5.74
CA GLU A 38 -25.76 20.95 5.86
C GLU A 38 -25.44 22.37 5.36
N GLN A 39 -24.19 22.82 5.48
CA GLN A 39 -23.73 24.19 5.20
C GLN A 39 -22.51 24.18 4.28
N ASN A 40 -22.51 25.06 3.27
CA ASN A 40 -21.40 25.21 2.31
C ASN A 40 -20.99 23.85 1.71
N GLN A 41 -21.99 23.08 1.28
CA GLN A 41 -21.87 21.68 0.84
C GLN A 41 -20.99 21.53 -0.41
N ASP A 42 -20.95 22.56 -1.25
CA ASP A 42 -20.07 22.68 -2.41
C ASP A 42 -18.60 22.73 -2.00
N ILE A 43 -18.25 23.55 -1.01
CA ILE A 43 -16.91 23.60 -0.41
C ILE A 43 -16.61 22.27 0.26
N PHE A 44 -17.56 21.73 1.03
CA PHE A 44 -17.39 20.45 1.72
C PHE A 44 -17.20 19.27 0.76
N TRP A 45 -17.82 19.30 -0.41
CA TRP A 45 -17.57 18.33 -1.48
C TRP A 45 -16.18 18.52 -2.08
N ALA A 46 -15.80 19.76 -2.40
CA ALA A 46 -14.54 20.06 -3.09
C ALA A 46 -13.30 19.67 -2.28
N ILE A 47 -13.26 20.00 -0.99
CA ILE A 47 -12.15 19.65 -0.10
C ILE A 47 -11.94 18.13 0.07
N ARG A 48 -12.95 17.31 -0.25
CA ARG A 48 -12.92 15.84 -0.13
C ARG A 48 -12.31 15.13 -1.35
N GLY A 49 -11.66 15.85 -2.25
CA GLY A 49 -10.97 15.20 -3.38
C GLY A 49 -10.22 16.11 -4.35
N ALA A 50 -10.47 17.42 -4.35
CA ALA A 50 -9.87 18.34 -5.32
C ALA A 50 -8.39 18.69 -5.04
N GLY A 51 -7.83 18.23 -3.92
CA GLY A 51 -6.49 18.59 -3.48
C GLY A 51 -6.45 19.86 -2.63
N GLY A 52 -5.36 20.05 -1.88
CA GLY A 52 -5.22 21.15 -0.92
C GLY A 52 -4.95 22.52 -1.55
N GLY A 53 -5.35 23.59 -0.85
CA GLY A 53 -4.94 24.97 -1.14
C GLY A 53 -5.73 25.72 -2.22
N GLN A 54 -6.80 25.12 -2.76
CA GLN A 54 -7.60 25.74 -3.83
C GLN A 54 -8.75 26.63 -3.34
N PHE A 55 -9.39 26.27 -2.21
CA PHE A 55 -10.66 26.88 -1.77
C PHE A 55 -10.52 27.78 -0.52
N GLY A 56 -9.30 27.93 0.00
CA GLY A 56 -9.00 28.67 1.22
C GLY A 56 -8.04 27.93 2.13
N VAL A 57 -7.84 28.48 3.34
CA VAL A 57 -6.99 27.90 4.38
C VAL A 57 -7.87 27.17 5.37
N VAL A 58 -7.75 25.83 5.42
CA VAL A 58 -8.44 25.04 6.44
C VAL A 58 -7.72 25.22 7.78
N THR A 59 -8.47 25.65 8.79
CA THR A 59 -7.94 25.88 10.15
C THR A 59 -8.32 24.77 11.13
N GLU A 60 -9.34 23.96 10.80
CA GLU A 60 -9.81 22.87 11.67
C GLU A 60 -10.46 21.75 10.85
N PHE A 61 -10.23 20.50 11.29
CA PHE A 61 -10.90 19.31 10.78
C PHE A 61 -11.61 18.59 11.92
N VAL A 62 -12.89 18.27 11.72
CA VAL A 62 -13.64 17.34 12.58
C VAL A 62 -13.70 15.99 11.86
N LEU A 63 -13.10 14.97 12.46
CA LEU A 63 -12.90 13.65 11.86
C LEU A 63 -13.79 12.60 12.53
N ARG A 64 -14.28 11.65 11.73
CA ARG A 64 -14.87 10.41 12.26
C ARG A 64 -13.78 9.47 12.75
N THR A 65 -13.83 9.12 14.02
CA THR A 65 -13.02 8.03 14.58
C THR A 65 -13.77 6.71 14.44
N ASN A 66 -13.01 5.61 14.36
CA ASN A 66 -13.58 4.27 14.32
C ASN A 66 -13.08 3.48 15.55
N PRO A 67 -13.83 2.45 16.00
CA PRO A 67 -13.37 1.58 17.07
C PRO A 67 -12.01 0.96 16.74
N VAL A 68 -11.17 0.84 17.77
CA VAL A 68 -9.84 0.21 17.63
C VAL A 68 -10.05 -1.27 17.28
N PRO A 69 -9.40 -1.79 16.21
CA PRO A 69 -9.42 -3.21 15.91
C PRO A 69 -8.90 -4.04 17.10
N GLU A 70 -9.55 -5.17 17.38
CA GLU A 70 -9.15 -6.09 18.45
C GLU A 70 -7.74 -6.62 18.22
N ASN A 71 -7.42 -6.93 16.95
CA ASN A 71 -6.10 -7.35 16.55
C ASN A 71 -5.77 -6.96 15.11
N VAL A 72 -4.47 -6.99 14.81
CA VAL A 72 -3.90 -6.82 13.49
C VAL A 72 -3.04 -8.03 13.18
N VAL A 73 -3.27 -8.65 12.04
CA VAL A 73 -2.43 -9.71 11.50
C VAL A 73 -1.65 -9.18 10.32
N ASN A 74 -0.34 -9.42 10.26
CA ASN A 74 0.48 -9.05 9.11
C ASN A 74 1.45 -10.15 8.68
N SER A 75 1.81 -10.12 7.40
CA SER A 75 2.81 -11.01 6.81
C SER A 75 3.43 -10.36 5.57
N TYR A 76 4.69 -10.72 5.32
CA TYR A 76 5.42 -10.32 4.12
C TYR A 76 5.51 -11.50 3.17
N LEU A 77 5.14 -11.29 1.91
CA LEU A 77 5.42 -12.19 0.79
C LEU A 77 6.52 -11.58 -0.06
N THR A 78 7.61 -12.32 -0.23
CA THR A 78 8.79 -11.86 -0.97
C THR A 78 9.10 -12.82 -2.10
N PHE A 79 9.34 -12.30 -3.30
CA PHE A 79 9.85 -13.10 -4.41
C PHE A 79 10.80 -12.33 -5.32
N TYR A 80 11.73 -13.06 -5.92
CA TYR A 80 12.72 -12.55 -6.87
C TYR A 80 13.25 -13.68 -7.76
N ALA A 81 13.96 -13.33 -8.82
CA ALA A 81 14.51 -14.31 -9.77
C ALA A 81 15.44 -15.32 -9.08
N ARG A 82 15.27 -16.61 -9.40
CA ARG A 82 16.11 -17.68 -8.86
C ARG A 82 17.55 -17.59 -9.34
N ASP A 83 17.74 -17.24 -10.61
CA ASP A 83 19.02 -17.14 -11.29
C ASP A 83 19.09 -15.91 -12.20
N THR A 84 20.17 -15.80 -12.98
CA THR A 84 20.40 -14.68 -13.91
C THR A 84 19.84 -14.90 -15.32
N SER A 85 19.01 -15.92 -15.54
CA SER A 85 18.47 -16.25 -16.87
C SER A 85 17.35 -15.28 -17.27
N GLN A 86 17.15 -15.14 -18.59
CA GLN A 86 16.01 -14.38 -19.13
C GLN A 86 14.67 -15.01 -18.77
N ASP A 87 14.62 -16.34 -18.61
CA ASP A 87 13.42 -17.05 -18.19
C ASP A 87 13.02 -16.67 -16.75
N SER A 88 13.99 -16.56 -15.85
CA SER A 88 13.75 -16.08 -14.49
C SER A 88 13.34 -14.61 -14.45
N GLU A 89 13.89 -13.77 -15.32
CA GLU A 89 13.43 -12.39 -15.47
C GLU A 89 11.97 -12.32 -15.94
N GLY A 90 11.63 -13.04 -17.01
CA GLY A 90 10.26 -13.12 -17.50
C GLY A 90 9.29 -13.65 -16.44
N ALA A 91 9.70 -14.67 -15.69
CA ALA A 91 8.92 -15.25 -14.60
C ALA A 91 8.67 -14.25 -13.45
N THR A 92 9.64 -13.39 -13.11
CA THR A 92 9.42 -12.34 -12.08
C THR A 92 8.37 -11.32 -12.50
N TRP A 93 8.40 -10.87 -13.76
CA TRP A 93 7.38 -9.97 -14.29
C TRP A 93 6.00 -10.61 -14.37
N ALA A 94 5.94 -11.87 -14.82
CA ALA A 94 4.70 -12.63 -14.88
C ALA A 94 4.10 -12.86 -13.47
N ALA A 95 4.94 -13.17 -12.48
CA ALA A 95 4.52 -13.31 -11.09
C ALA A 95 4.07 -11.98 -10.48
N LEU A 96 4.72 -10.86 -10.80
CA LEU A 96 4.25 -9.53 -10.38
C LEU A 96 2.87 -9.21 -10.97
N ALA A 97 2.66 -9.52 -12.25
CA ALA A 97 1.35 -9.34 -12.90
C ALA A 97 0.27 -10.25 -12.27
N GLU A 98 0.61 -11.50 -11.96
CA GLU A 98 -0.30 -12.45 -11.29
C GLU A 98 -0.58 -12.05 -9.83
N LEU A 99 0.37 -11.44 -9.12
CA LEU A 99 0.09 -10.89 -7.80
C LEU A 99 -0.84 -9.68 -7.91
N ALA A 100 -0.60 -8.79 -8.88
CA ALA A 100 -1.42 -7.61 -9.08
C ALA A 100 -2.87 -7.94 -9.48
N SER A 101 -3.09 -9.01 -10.26
CA SER A 101 -4.43 -9.48 -10.62
C SER A 101 -5.23 -9.98 -9.40
N GLN A 102 -4.56 -10.39 -8.32
CA GLN A 102 -5.18 -10.84 -7.08
C GLN A 102 -5.55 -9.70 -6.13
N PHE A 103 -5.15 -8.45 -6.41
CA PHE A 103 -5.40 -7.32 -5.52
C PHE A 103 -6.89 -7.10 -5.23
N PRO A 104 -7.82 -7.17 -6.20
CA PRO A 104 -9.25 -7.05 -5.91
C PRO A 104 -9.75 -8.13 -4.95
N ASP A 105 -9.43 -9.41 -5.23
CA ASP A 105 -9.81 -10.53 -4.37
C ASP A 105 -9.27 -10.37 -2.93
N LEU A 106 -8.04 -9.86 -2.79
CA LEU A 106 -7.41 -9.63 -1.48
C LEU A 106 -8.10 -8.49 -0.73
N MET A 107 -8.46 -7.41 -1.42
CA MET A 107 -9.21 -6.29 -0.84
C MET A 107 -10.61 -6.73 -0.42
N ASP A 108 -11.33 -7.48 -1.26
CA ASP A 108 -12.66 -8.02 -0.93
C ASP A 108 -12.64 -8.97 0.28
N MET A 109 -11.50 -9.63 0.54
CA MET A 109 -11.26 -10.43 1.76
C MET A 109 -10.90 -9.60 3.00
N GLY A 110 -10.83 -8.27 2.88
CA GLY A 110 -10.48 -7.33 3.94
C GLY A 110 -8.97 -7.18 4.19
N PHE A 111 -8.12 -7.60 3.25
CA PHE A 111 -6.67 -7.35 3.34
C PHE A 111 -6.30 -6.00 2.71
N THR A 112 -5.32 -5.35 3.34
CA THR A 112 -4.76 -4.06 2.91
C THR A 112 -3.24 -4.12 3.02
N GLY A 113 -2.52 -3.14 2.50
CA GLY A 113 -1.07 -3.04 2.66
C GLY A 113 -0.35 -2.50 1.44
N THR A 114 0.90 -2.89 1.26
CA THR A 114 1.79 -2.32 0.25
C THR A 114 2.49 -3.41 -0.54
N VAL A 115 2.67 -3.20 -1.85
CA VAL A 115 3.53 -4.06 -2.67
C VAL A 115 4.58 -3.20 -3.33
N ASP A 116 5.83 -3.44 -2.98
CA ASP A 116 6.98 -2.76 -3.53
C ASP A 116 7.71 -3.69 -4.50
N ALA A 117 7.97 -3.21 -5.72
CA ALA A 117 8.75 -3.90 -6.73
C ALA A 117 9.92 -3.01 -7.18
N MET A 118 11.14 -3.53 -7.05
CA MET A 118 12.37 -2.81 -7.40
C MET A 118 13.24 -3.63 -8.34
N THR A 119 14.00 -2.97 -9.22
CA THR A 119 14.95 -3.63 -10.13
C THR A 119 16.40 -3.23 -9.88
N GLY A 120 17.35 -4.07 -10.32
CA GLY A 120 18.79 -3.75 -10.30
C GLY A 120 19.39 -3.64 -8.89
N GLU A 121 20.29 -2.68 -8.68
CA GLU A 121 20.95 -2.49 -7.37
C GLU A 121 19.98 -2.10 -6.25
N MET A 122 18.90 -1.39 -6.59
CA MET A 122 17.86 -1.03 -5.63
C MET A 122 17.16 -2.28 -5.08
N ALA A 123 16.88 -3.26 -5.95
CA ALA A 123 16.32 -4.54 -5.56
C ALA A 123 17.21 -5.27 -4.53
N ALA A 124 18.52 -5.31 -4.80
CA ALA A 124 19.48 -5.95 -3.90
C ALA A 124 19.55 -5.25 -2.54
N ARG A 125 19.59 -3.92 -2.52
CA ARG A 125 19.59 -3.15 -1.26
C ARG A 125 18.30 -3.31 -0.48
N TYR A 126 17.17 -3.32 -1.17
CA TYR A 126 15.84 -3.37 -0.57
C TYR A 126 15.57 -4.71 0.12
N LEU A 127 15.94 -5.83 -0.52
CA LEU A 127 15.76 -7.18 0.05
C LEU A 127 17.00 -7.72 0.78
N GLY A 128 18.10 -6.97 0.84
CA GLY A 128 19.37 -7.42 1.43
C GLY A 128 20.05 -8.55 0.65
N LEU A 129 19.87 -8.61 -0.67
CA LEU A 129 20.50 -9.61 -1.52
C LEU A 129 21.99 -9.29 -1.74
N PRO A 130 22.86 -10.29 -1.82
CA PRO A 130 24.30 -10.08 -2.00
C PRO A 130 24.64 -9.47 -3.37
N LYS A 131 23.76 -9.63 -4.37
CA LYS A 131 23.94 -9.14 -5.74
C LYS A 131 22.59 -8.72 -6.34
N ALA A 132 22.64 -7.87 -7.36
CA ALA A 132 21.48 -7.54 -8.17
C ALA A 132 20.95 -8.79 -8.87
N VAL A 133 19.63 -8.92 -8.89
CA VAL A 133 18.88 -9.99 -9.56
C VAL A 133 18.26 -9.43 -10.85
N PRO A 134 18.10 -10.25 -11.90
CA PRO A 134 17.37 -9.82 -13.07
C PRO A 134 15.88 -9.65 -12.73
N GLY A 135 15.22 -8.71 -13.40
CA GLY A 135 13.81 -8.41 -13.16
C GLY A 135 13.50 -7.75 -11.81
N PRO A 136 12.21 -7.63 -11.46
CA PRO A 136 11.77 -7.07 -10.19
C PRO A 136 11.97 -8.04 -9.04
N ALA A 137 12.53 -7.53 -7.96
CA ALA A 137 12.39 -8.12 -6.65
C ALA A 137 11.20 -7.46 -5.93
N VAL A 138 10.28 -8.27 -5.44
CA VAL A 138 8.99 -7.83 -4.94
C VAL A 138 8.84 -8.19 -3.47
N MET A 139 8.38 -7.23 -2.67
CA MET A 139 7.92 -7.45 -1.29
C MET A 139 6.49 -6.92 -1.14
N ALA A 140 5.58 -7.81 -0.79
CA ALA A 140 4.20 -7.49 -0.48
C ALA A 140 3.97 -7.60 1.03
N ASN A 141 3.68 -6.48 1.68
CA ASN A 141 3.20 -6.42 3.05
C ASN A 141 1.67 -6.50 3.04
N LEU A 142 1.12 -7.59 3.56
CA LEU A 142 -0.33 -7.78 3.71
C LEU A 142 -0.72 -7.66 5.17
N ILE A 143 -1.80 -6.91 5.41
CA ILE A 143 -2.32 -6.55 6.72
C ILE A 143 -3.82 -6.91 6.72
N GLY A 144 -4.27 -7.60 7.75
CA GLY A 144 -5.68 -7.86 8.00
C GLY A 144 -6.07 -7.36 9.39
N PHE A 145 -7.10 -6.53 9.48
CA PHE A 145 -7.68 -6.08 10.74
C PHE A 145 -8.75 -7.07 11.22
N ASN A 146 -8.84 -7.31 12.53
CA ASN A 146 -9.82 -8.24 13.13
C ASN A 146 -9.80 -9.63 12.48
N SER A 147 -8.61 -10.13 12.12
CA SER A 147 -8.42 -11.35 11.33
C SER A 147 -7.63 -12.41 12.10
N ASN A 148 -7.51 -13.61 11.54
CA ASN A 148 -6.77 -14.72 12.15
C ASN A 148 -5.51 -15.04 11.33
N THR A 149 -4.41 -15.42 12.01
CA THR A 149 -3.19 -15.91 11.38
C THR A 149 -3.44 -17.11 10.47
N ALA A 150 -4.34 -18.03 10.85
CA ALA A 150 -4.73 -19.18 10.04
C ALA A 150 -5.49 -18.79 8.76
N HIS A 151 -6.24 -17.68 8.79
CA HIS A 151 -6.92 -17.15 7.61
C HIS A 151 -5.89 -16.57 6.64
N MET A 152 -5.00 -15.70 7.13
CA MET A 152 -3.93 -15.10 6.33
C MET A 152 -2.99 -16.16 5.73
N ASP A 153 -2.59 -17.16 6.51
CA ASP A 153 -1.73 -18.25 6.03
C ASP A 153 -2.37 -19.02 4.86
N ARG A 154 -3.68 -19.29 4.93
CA ARG A 154 -4.43 -19.95 3.85
C ARG A 154 -4.45 -19.12 2.57
N VAL A 155 -4.66 -17.81 2.70
CA VAL A 155 -4.69 -16.86 1.58
C VAL A 155 -3.31 -16.75 0.94
N LEU A 156 -2.27 -16.56 1.75
CA LEU A 156 -0.88 -16.54 1.28
C LEU A 156 -0.53 -17.83 0.55
N ARG A 157 -0.82 -19.02 1.11
CA ARG A 157 -0.57 -20.30 0.43
C ARG A 157 -1.31 -20.43 -0.89
N LYS A 158 -2.51 -19.84 -1.03
CA LYS A 158 -3.24 -19.81 -2.30
C LYS A 158 -2.48 -18.93 -3.31
N SER A 159 -2.08 -17.72 -2.92
CA SER A 159 -1.31 -16.81 -3.77
C SER A 159 0.04 -17.40 -4.18
N VAL A 160 0.79 -17.95 -3.23
CA VAL A 160 2.07 -18.62 -3.47
C VAL A 160 1.95 -19.76 -4.48
N ARG A 161 0.88 -20.58 -4.38
CA ARG A 161 0.64 -21.64 -5.36
C ARG A 161 0.42 -21.11 -6.77
N ARG A 162 -0.35 -20.02 -6.94
CA ARG A 162 -0.55 -19.38 -8.25
C ARG A 162 0.76 -18.80 -8.79
N LEU A 163 1.53 -18.11 -7.96
CA LEU A 163 2.84 -17.57 -8.34
C LEU A 163 3.83 -18.68 -8.72
N HIS A 164 3.82 -19.81 -8.01
CA HIS A 164 4.65 -20.96 -8.36
C HIS A 164 4.23 -21.59 -9.71
N GLN A 165 2.92 -21.63 -10.00
CA GLN A 165 2.42 -22.12 -11.29
C GLN A 165 2.84 -21.22 -12.45
N VAL A 166 2.73 -19.90 -12.30
CA VAL A 166 3.10 -18.94 -13.35
C VAL A 166 4.62 -18.88 -13.55
N SER A 167 5.40 -19.07 -12.49
CA SER A 167 6.86 -18.97 -12.55
C SER A 167 7.57 -20.24 -12.97
N ASN A 168 6.90 -21.39 -13.07
CA ASN A 168 7.50 -22.68 -13.42
C ASN A 168 8.78 -23.03 -12.62
N GLY A 169 8.89 -22.55 -11.38
CA GLY A 169 10.06 -22.80 -10.52
C GLY A 169 11.26 -21.87 -10.75
N HIS A 170 11.11 -20.80 -11.53
CA HIS A 170 12.17 -19.81 -11.80
C HIS A 170 12.28 -18.70 -10.74
N LEU A 171 11.56 -18.81 -9.62
CA LEU A 171 11.56 -17.82 -8.54
C LEU A 171 12.05 -18.39 -7.22
N ASN A 172 12.76 -17.55 -6.47
CA ASN A 172 12.89 -17.70 -5.03
C ASN A 172 11.72 -16.97 -4.38
N LEU A 173 10.84 -17.72 -3.73
CA LEU A 173 9.63 -17.20 -3.11
C LEU A 173 9.60 -17.65 -1.65
N SER A 174 9.37 -16.70 -0.75
CA SER A 174 9.17 -16.96 0.67
C SER A 174 8.09 -16.03 1.24
N PHE A 175 7.48 -16.43 2.35
CA PHE A 175 6.63 -15.54 3.13
C PHE A 175 6.92 -15.72 4.62
N THR A 176 6.75 -14.66 5.39
CA THR A 176 6.91 -14.72 6.84
C THR A 176 5.65 -15.33 7.47
N PRO A 177 5.76 -16.22 8.47
CA PRO A 177 4.60 -16.71 9.21
C PRO A 177 3.74 -15.52 9.69
N PRO A 178 2.40 -15.55 9.48
CA PRO A 178 1.54 -14.46 9.93
C PRO A 178 1.62 -14.25 11.43
N VAL A 179 1.80 -13.00 11.85
CA VAL A 179 1.87 -12.62 13.27
C VAL A 179 0.64 -11.81 13.62
N SER A 180 0.02 -12.12 14.76
CA SER A 180 -1.09 -11.33 15.33
C SER A 180 -0.57 -10.47 16.47
N GLN A 181 -0.93 -9.20 16.48
CA GLN A 181 -0.55 -8.24 17.52
C GLN A 181 -1.63 -7.18 17.73
N GLY A 182 -1.57 -6.44 18.84
CA GLY A 182 -2.51 -5.35 19.12
C GLY A 182 -2.32 -4.18 18.15
N TYR A 183 -3.41 -3.46 17.86
CA TYR A 183 -3.41 -2.31 16.93
C TYR A 183 -2.32 -1.30 17.26
N TRP A 184 -2.20 -0.88 18.53
CA TRP A 184 -1.20 0.11 18.95
C TRP A 184 0.23 -0.40 18.88
N SER A 185 0.47 -1.71 19.02
CA SER A 185 1.79 -2.30 18.85
C SER A 185 2.18 -2.36 17.38
N PHE A 186 1.22 -2.63 16.49
CA PHE A 186 1.39 -2.57 15.04
C PHE A 186 1.60 -1.14 14.54
N SER A 187 0.74 -0.22 14.97
CA SER A 187 0.75 1.18 14.57
C SER A 187 1.78 2.01 15.33
N ASN A 188 2.48 1.43 16.32
CA ASN A 188 3.40 2.17 17.18
C ASN A 188 4.35 2.96 16.30
N PRO A 189 4.38 4.31 16.39
CA PRO A 189 5.28 5.11 15.58
C PRO A 189 6.69 4.83 16.05
N LYS A 190 7.35 3.83 15.44
CA LYS A 190 8.77 3.94 15.21
C LYS A 190 8.89 5.11 14.25
N TYR A 191 9.09 6.30 14.80
CA TYR A 191 9.54 7.45 14.05
C TYR A 191 10.86 7.03 13.40
N LEU A 192 10.78 6.37 12.24
CA LEU A 192 11.90 6.36 11.33
C LEU A 192 11.95 7.82 10.87
N PRO A 193 12.95 8.61 11.30
CA PRO A 193 13.14 9.91 10.68
C PRO A 193 13.15 9.67 9.17
N SER A 194 12.42 10.51 8.42
CA SER A 194 12.40 10.38 6.97
C SER A 194 13.85 10.38 6.48
N THR A 195 14.35 9.24 6.00
CA THR A 195 15.76 9.08 5.63
C THR A 195 16.07 9.72 4.27
N PHE A 196 15.03 10.20 3.57
CA PHE A 196 15.13 10.81 2.25
C PHE A 196 14.16 11.99 2.11
N ALA A 197 14.60 13.17 2.54
CA ALA A 197 14.00 14.46 2.20
C ALA A 197 14.93 15.23 1.24
N GLY A 198 14.38 16.15 0.44
CA GLY A 198 15.16 17.00 -0.48
C GLY A 198 15.50 16.38 -1.84
N LEU A 199 15.06 15.16 -2.12
CA LEU A 199 15.14 14.57 -3.46
C LEU A 199 13.89 14.92 -4.28
N PHE A 200 14.08 15.19 -5.56
CA PHE A 200 12.97 15.30 -6.51
C PHE A 200 12.29 13.94 -6.67
N ARG A 201 10.96 13.94 -6.57
CA ARG A 201 10.15 12.75 -6.80
C ARG A 201 9.56 12.82 -8.20
N PHE A 202 9.86 11.80 -9.01
CA PHE A 202 9.25 11.58 -10.32
C PHE A 202 8.51 10.24 -10.27
N PHE A 203 7.24 10.27 -9.86
CA PHE A 203 6.36 9.10 -9.84
C PHE A 203 5.13 9.37 -10.70
N THR A 204 4.54 8.29 -11.19
CA THR A 204 3.21 8.29 -11.81
C THR A 204 2.35 7.33 -11.02
N ASP A 205 1.17 7.80 -10.64
CA ASP A 205 0.19 7.01 -9.88
C ASP A 205 -0.99 6.68 -10.78
N ARG A 206 -1.53 5.46 -10.65
CA ARG A 206 -2.72 5.02 -11.37
C ARG A 206 -3.57 4.16 -10.44
N LEU A 207 -4.86 4.46 -10.38
CA LEU A 207 -5.85 3.59 -9.74
C LEU A 207 -6.09 2.36 -10.62
N LEU A 208 -5.99 1.19 -10.01
CA LEU A 208 -6.33 -0.09 -10.63
C LEU A 208 -7.74 -0.47 -10.19
N GLY A 209 -8.71 -0.33 -11.09
CA GLY A 209 -10.08 -0.81 -10.89
C GLY A 209 -10.22 -2.28 -11.30
N THR A 210 -11.29 -2.94 -10.87
CA THR A 210 -11.75 -4.20 -11.46
C THR A 210 -12.23 -3.93 -12.89
N ALA A 211 -11.86 -4.80 -13.83
CA ALA A 211 -12.32 -4.76 -15.21
C ALA A 211 -13.63 -5.54 -15.39
#